data_AF-A0AAW7PWQ6-F1
#
_entry.id   AF-A0AAW7PWQ6-F1
#
_cell.length_a   1.000
_cell.length_b   1.000
_cell.length_c   1.000
_cell.angle_alpha   90.00
_cell.angle_beta   90.00
_cell.angle_gamma   90.00
#
_symmetry.space_group_name_H-M   'P 1'
#
loop_
_entity.id
_entity.type
_entity.pdbx_description
1 polymer ?
#
loop_
_entity_poly.entity_id
_entity_poly.type
_entity_poly.pdbx_seq_one_letter_code
_entity_poly.pdbx_strand_id
1 'polypeptide(L)' 'MAEVRISPSSGTKYCGQCSFFGGQRKVQGSYLIYEQNTNGNCNRRSGTGSYAGRNVKATHSCSAFERWKF' A
#
# COMPACT_ATOMS: atom_id res chain seq x y z
N MET A 1 -4.57 -18.16 7.53
CA MET A 1 -4.50 -16.69 7.72
C MET A 1 -5.36 -16.04 6.65
N ALA A 2 -6.12 -14.98 6.96
CA ALA A 2 -6.97 -14.32 5.96
C ALA A 2 -6.12 -13.49 4.99
N GLU A 3 -6.35 -13.63 3.69
CA GLU A 3 -5.67 -12.86 2.64
C GLU A 3 -6.60 -11.76 2.11
N VAL A 4 -6.04 -10.60 1.79
CA VAL A 4 -6.75 -9.46 1.20
C VAL A 4 -6.20 -9.19 -0.20
N ARG A 5 -7.11 -8.99 -1.14
CA ARG A 5 -6.78 -8.75 -2.55
C ARG A 5 -6.99 -7.29 -2.86
N ILE A 6 -5.95 -6.64 -3.36
CA ILE A 6 -5.96 -5.23 -3.75
C ILE A 6 -5.75 -5.15 -5.25
N SER A 7 -6.78 -4.72 -5.98
CA SER A 7 -6.70 -4.47 -7.41
C SER A 7 -5.90 -3.18 -7.65
N PRO A 8 -4.86 -3.14 -8.50
CA PRO A 8 -4.15 -1.92 -8.87
C PRO A 8 -5.06 -0.90 -9.59
N SER A 9 -6.17 -1.37 -10.15
CA SER A 9 -7.19 -0.58 -10.84
C SER A 9 -8.29 -0.04 -9.92
N SER A 10 -8.28 -0.35 -8.62
CA SER A 10 -9.30 0.17 -7.69
C SER A 10 -9.24 1.70 -7.63
N GLY A 11 -10.39 2.36 -7.72
CA GLY A 11 -10.51 3.81 -7.52
C GLY A 11 -10.01 4.27 -6.15
N THR A 12 -10.12 3.39 -5.15
CA THR A 12 -9.48 3.57 -3.85
C THR A 12 -7.98 3.29 -3.93
N LYS A 13 -7.17 4.32 -3.65
CA LYS A 13 -5.71 4.20 -3.52
C LYS A 13 -5.35 3.61 -2.15
N TYR A 14 -4.89 2.37 -2.12
CA TYR A 14 -4.49 1.65 -0.91
C TYR A 14 -2.98 1.70 -0.71
N CYS A 15 -2.49 1.75 0.53
CA CYS A 15 -1.06 1.67 0.85
C CYS A 15 -0.34 0.50 0.15
N GLY A 16 -0.99 -0.67 0.06
CA GLY A 16 -0.44 -1.82 -0.65
C GLY A 16 -0.25 -1.64 -2.16
N GLN A 17 -0.86 -0.64 -2.80
CA GLN A 17 -0.59 -0.35 -4.21
C GLN A 17 0.73 0.41 -4.42
N CYS A 18 1.43 0.76 -3.35
CA CYS A 18 2.48 1.76 -3.41
C CYS A 18 3.83 1.10 -3.66
N SER A 19 4.61 1.62 -4.59
CA SER A 19 5.92 1.03 -4.93
C SER A 19 6.91 1.08 -3.76
N PHE A 20 6.71 1.97 -2.78
CA PHE A 20 7.57 2.07 -1.59
C PHE A 20 6.91 1.50 -0.33
N PHE A 21 5.80 0.77 -0.46
CA PHE A 21 5.24 0.02 0.66
C PHE A 21 6.13 -1.18 0.97
N GLY A 22 6.74 -1.20 2.16
CA GLY A 22 7.68 -2.24 2.57
C GLY A 22 7.05 -3.56 3.06
N GLY A 23 5.73 -3.73 2.94
CA GLY A 23 5.05 -4.95 3.40
C GLY A 23 5.18 -6.09 2.38
N GLN A 24 5.31 -7.32 2.87
CA GLN A 24 5.38 -8.50 2.00
C GLN A 24 4.07 -8.69 1.24
N ARG A 25 4.18 -8.94 -0.07
CA ARG A 25 3.04 -9.13 -0.96
C ARG A 25 3.28 -10.30 -1.89
N LYS A 26 2.20 -10.99 -2.25
CA LYS A 26 2.17 -11.94 -3.36
C LYS A 26 1.49 -11.25 -4.55
N VAL A 27 2.00 -11.49 -5.75
CA VAL A 27 1.34 -11.03 -6.98
C VAL A 27 0.57 -12.22 -7.56
N GLN A 28 -0.74 -12.08 -7.72
CA GLN A 28 -1.59 -13.11 -8.33
C GLN A 28 -2.34 -12.50 -9.51
N GLY A 29 -1.82 -12.74 -10.72
CA GLY A 29 -2.29 -12.07 -11.93
C GLY A 29 -2.14 -10.55 -11.79
N SER A 30 -3.24 -9.83 -12.00
CA SER A 30 -3.28 -8.37 -11.84
C SER A 30 -3.46 -7.93 -10.38
N TYR A 31 -3.65 -8.83 -9.41
CA TYR A 31 -3.93 -8.47 -8.02
C TYR A 31 -2.67 -8.48 -7.14
N LEU A 32 -2.61 -7.51 -6.22
CA LEU A 32 -1.66 -7.52 -5.12
C LEU A 32 -2.33 -8.18 -3.91
N ILE A 33 -1.81 -9.33 -3.49
CA ILE A 33 -2.33 -10.10 -2.36
C ILE A 33 -1.45 -9.87 -1.15
N TYR A 34 -2.09 -9.44 -0.06
CA TYR A 34 -1.47 -9.24 1.24
C TYR A 34 -2.11 -10.18 2.24
N GLU A 35 -1.39 -10.51 3.30
CA GLU A 35 -2.07 -11.05 4.49
C GLU A 35 -2.85 -9.91 5.15
N GLN A 36 -3.99 -10.23 5.76
CA GLN A 36 -4.88 -9.22 6.35
C GLN A 36 -4.19 -8.35 7.41
N ASN A 37 -3.14 -8.88 8.04
CA ASN A 37 -2.32 -8.21 9.04
C ASN A 37 -0.93 -7.82 8.51
N THR A 38 -0.72 -7.80 7.19
CA THR A 38 0.53 -7.28 6.63
C THR A 38 0.63 -5.80 6.93
N ASN A 39 1.56 -5.49 7.82
CA ASN A 39 2.01 -4.14 8.10
C ASN A 39 3.28 -3.90 7.28
N GLY A 40 3.35 -2.76 6.61
CA GLY A 40 4.51 -2.33 5.87
C GLY A 40 4.85 -0.90 6.18
N ASN A 41 6.15 -0.59 6.20
CA ASN A 41 6.57 0.79 6.36
C ASN A 41 6.17 1.58 5.10
N CYS A 42 5.52 2.72 5.32
CA CYS A 42 5.21 3.67 4.27
C CYS A 42 6.43 4.57 4.04
N ASN A 43 7.43 4.04 3.33
CA ASN A 43 8.68 4.75 3.07
C ASN A 43 8.42 5.91 2.11
N ARG A 44 8.81 7.11 2.52
CA ARG A 44 8.61 8.32 1.72
C ARG A 44 9.93 8.75 1.07
N ARG A 45 9.87 9.16 -0.20
CA ARG A 45 10.73 10.26 -0.68
C ARG A 45 10.04 11.55 -0.19
N SER A 46 10.75 12.37 0.59
CA SER A 46 10.31 13.56 1.34
C SER A 46 8.94 14.22 1.04
N GLY A 47 8.13 14.53 2.08
CA GLY A 47 7.13 15.62 2.07
C GLY A 47 5.61 15.28 2.05
N THR A 48 4.92 15.49 3.19
CA THR A 48 3.45 15.71 3.43
C THR A 48 2.34 14.65 3.13
N GLY A 49 1.92 13.88 4.15
CA GLY A 49 0.85 12.86 4.11
C GLY A 49 0.78 12.10 5.44
N SER A 50 -0.42 11.85 5.97
CA SER A 50 -0.68 11.44 7.38
C SER A 50 -0.03 10.13 7.84
N TYR A 51 0.47 9.31 6.91
CA TYR A 51 1.01 7.98 7.17
C TYR A 51 2.48 7.81 6.77
N ALA A 52 3.17 8.87 6.35
CA ALA A 52 4.57 8.76 5.95
C ALA A 52 5.48 8.39 7.12
N GLY A 53 6.40 7.45 6.88
CA GLY A 53 7.31 6.93 7.91
C GLY A 53 6.62 6.11 9.01
N ARG A 54 5.33 5.80 8.84
CA ARG A 54 4.57 4.96 9.77
C ARG A 54 4.39 3.56 9.19
N ASN A 55 4.32 2.60 10.12
CA ASN A 55 3.94 1.24 9.79
C ASN A 55 2.41 1.20 9.60
N VAL A 56 1.96 0.84 8.40
CA VAL A 56 0.54 0.86 8.01
C VAL A 56 0.10 -0.46 7.43
N LYS A 57 -1.20 -0.76 7.51
CA LYS A 57 -1.77 -1.93 6.85
C LYS A 57 -1.86 -1.70 5.35
N ALA A 58 -1.68 -2.76 4.56
CA ALA A 58 -1.83 -2.70 3.11
C ALA A 58 -3.22 -2.20 2.66
N THR A 59 -4.26 -2.47 3.45
CA THR A 59 -5.66 -2.07 3.20
C THR A 59 -6.00 -0.65 3.66
N HIS A 60 -5.10 0.07 4.33
CA HIS A 60 -5.35 1.48 4.62
C HIS A 60 -5.44 2.27 3.32
N SER A 61 -6.47 3.11 3.20
CA SER A 61 -6.56 4.08 2.12
C SER A 61 -5.49 5.16 2.32
N CYS A 62 -4.82 5.50 1.24
CA CYS A 62 -3.80 6.53 1.20
C CYS A 62 -4.10 7.48 0.03
N SER A 63 -4.81 8.56 0.34
CA SER A 63 -5.10 9.67 -0.58
C SER A 63 -3.84 10.42 -1.02
N ALA A 64 -2.71 10.22 -0.35
CA ALA A 64 -1.44 10.86 -0.70
C ALA A 64 -0.70 10.19 -1.88
N PHE A 65 -1.22 9.09 -2.46
CA PHE A 65 -0.61 8.39 -3.61
C PHE A 65 -0.28 9.30 -4.79
N GLU A 66 -1.05 10.37 -4.98
CA GLU A 66 -0.87 11.29 -6.10
C GLU A 66 0.44 12.07 -6.03
N ARG A 67 1.09 12.15 -4.85
CA ARG A 67 2.41 12.80 -4.68
C ARG A 67 3.58 11.83 -4.81
N TRP A 68 3.31 10.59 -5.25
CA TRP A 68 4.29 9.51 -5.40
C TRP A 68 4.48 9.15 -6.89
N LYS A 69 4.17 10.09 -7.80
CA LYS A 69 4.56 9.99 -9.20
C LYS A 69 6.03 10.40 -9.37
N PHE A 70 6.72 9.62 -10.20
CA PHE A 70 8.11 9.78 -10.62
C PHE A 70 8.34 11.11 -11.33
#